data_AF-A0AAW0UTI5-F1
#
_entry.id   AF-A0AAW0UTI5-F1
#
_cell.length_a   1.000
_cell.length_b   1.000
_cell.length_c   1.000
_cell.angle_alpha   90.00
_cell.angle_beta   90.00
_cell.angle_gamma   90.00
#
_symmetry.space_group_name_H-M   'P 1'
#
loop_
_entity.id
_entity.type
_entity.pdbx_description
1 polymer ?
#
loop_
_entity_poly.entity_id
_entity_poly.type
_entity_poly.pdbx_seq_one_letter_code
_entity_poly.pdbx_strand_id
1 'polypeptide(L)'
;MMGLAWGVCCLLVVAAGSRAGVAHPSAGHTFNTSDYLQQRRAILDQEETDILGQGLVLSAEEEEVNKILMAAKDAEMEDGFQTLDFLPSKNFMTVIQQMEESQVFKIIRQMPKGAALHLHDTALASASWVVQELTYWPHLYMCYDTDDHLFFRFFEKPDTSCAWELVSAVRSNYVDPSEFDAMLFSKLSLLTEDPNEKYPDINTVWSIFQGYFIAITDLVMYRPAWEAYLYHALGEFADDNVLYVEFRGTLPPLYELNGTRLTEEESVAVYRDTTQRFVNDNPDRFFGARFIYAPPRGVDNATVHEYVSLMKRLKKAFPDFVAGFDLVGQEDKGEPLIAFVDELLQLSEADIRVFYHAGETNWMGMETDDNIIDALLLNASRIGHGYALVKHPEAKALARERDVPMEVCPISNQVRRHQALQFVGNECSNWWRT
;
A
#
# COMPACT_ATOMS: atom_id res chain seq x y z
N MET A 1 -13.50 -35.25 -42.98
CA MET A 1 -12.36 -34.77 -42.16
C MET A 1 -12.86 -33.63 -41.30
N MET A 2 -12.40 -33.60 -40.06
CA MET A 2 -13.07 -33.07 -38.87
C MET A 2 -13.35 -31.56 -38.89
N GLY A 3 -14.58 -31.20 -38.52
CA GLY A 3 -14.91 -29.87 -37.98
C GLY A 3 -14.67 -29.90 -36.47
N LEU A 4 -13.71 -29.10 -36.00
CA LEU A 4 -13.44 -28.87 -34.58
C LEU A 4 -14.43 -27.83 -34.06
N ALA A 5 -15.48 -28.29 -33.38
CA ALA A 5 -16.33 -27.43 -32.56
C ALA A 5 -15.56 -27.10 -31.27
N TRP A 6 -15.25 -25.83 -31.08
CA TRP A 6 -14.75 -25.30 -29.81
C TRP A 6 -15.91 -25.25 -28.81
N GLY A 7 -16.06 -26.31 -28.03
CA GLY A 7 -16.92 -26.31 -26.85
C GLY A 7 -16.21 -25.56 -25.74
N VAL A 8 -16.68 -24.36 -25.42
CA VAL A 8 -16.29 -23.65 -24.18
C VAL A 8 -16.80 -24.48 -23.01
N CYS A 9 -15.87 -25.08 -22.27
CA CYS A 9 -16.17 -25.84 -21.07
C CYS A 9 -16.45 -24.84 -19.93
N CYS A 10 -17.70 -24.44 -19.73
CA CYS A 10 -18.10 -23.70 -18.53
C CYS A 10 -18.09 -24.67 -17.35
N LEU A 11 -17.00 -24.68 -16.58
CA LEU A 11 -16.95 -25.33 -15.28
C LEU A 11 -17.83 -24.54 -14.30
N LEU A 12 -19.04 -25.07 -14.06
CA LEU A 12 -19.92 -24.63 -12.98
C LEU A 12 -19.38 -25.20 -11.66
N VAL A 13 -18.68 -24.36 -10.89
CA VAL A 13 -18.39 -24.65 -9.47
C VAL A 13 -19.57 -24.10 -8.66
N VAL A 14 -20.43 -24.98 -8.17
CA VAL A 14 -21.51 -24.62 -7.24
C VAL A 14 -20.95 -24.68 -5.83
N ALA A 15 -20.58 -23.54 -5.27
CA ALA A 15 -20.35 -23.41 -3.84
C ALA A 15 -21.73 -23.34 -3.15
N ALA A 16 -22.10 -24.42 -2.44
CA ALA A 16 -23.32 -24.46 -1.64
C ALA A 16 -23.08 -23.70 -0.33
N GLY A 17 -23.23 -22.37 -0.38
CA GLY A 17 -23.37 -21.54 0.81
C GLY A 17 -24.83 -21.52 1.24
N SER A 18 -25.11 -21.88 2.49
CA SER A 18 -26.44 -21.76 3.09
C SER A 18 -26.81 -20.28 3.31
N ARG A 19 -27.35 -19.64 2.29
CA ARG A 19 -28.16 -18.41 2.42
C ARG A 19 -29.65 -18.74 2.23
N ALA A 20 -30.52 -17.92 2.82
CA ALA A 20 -31.95 -18.15 2.94
C ALA A 20 -32.59 -18.68 1.64
N GLY A 21 -33.35 -19.77 1.78
CA GLY A 21 -33.73 -20.66 0.69
C GLY A 21 -34.62 -20.03 -0.37
N VAL A 22 -34.08 -19.88 -1.57
CA VAL A 22 -34.88 -19.84 -2.80
C VAL A 22 -34.88 -21.26 -3.35
N ALA A 23 -35.95 -22.02 -3.06
CA ALA A 23 -36.10 -23.37 -3.59
C ALA A 23 -36.11 -23.32 -5.12
N HIS A 24 -35.31 -24.18 -5.78
CA HIS A 24 -35.36 -24.31 -7.22
C HIS A 24 -36.80 -24.64 -7.67
N PRO A 25 -37.44 -23.80 -8.50
CA PRO A 25 -38.80 -24.08 -8.94
C PRO A 25 -38.82 -25.35 -9.80
N SER A 26 -39.81 -26.21 -9.58
CA SER A 26 -39.99 -27.43 -10.37
C SER A 26 -40.28 -27.11 -11.83
N ALA A 27 -39.93 -28.03 -12.74
CA ALA A 27 -40.32 -27.92 -14.14
C ALA A 27 -41.84 -27.73 -14.29
N GLY A 28 -42.27 -26.68 -15.00
CA GLY A 28 -43.69 -26.30 -15.15
C GLY A 28 -44.20 -25.21 -14.20
N HIS A 29 -43.33 -24.62 -13.38
CA HIS A 29 -43.71 -23.48 -12.53
C HIS A 29 -44.10 -22.26 -13.38
N THR A 30 -45.32 -21.74 -13.18
CA THR A 30 -45.78 -20.49 -13.79
C THR A 30 -45.28 -19.31 -12.95
N PHE A 31 -44.40 -18.50 -13.52
CA PHE A 31 -43.93 -17.28 -12.87
C PHE A 31 -45.04 -16.23 -12.81
N ASN A 32 -45.35 -15.77 -11.61
CA ASN A 32 -46.21 -14.62 -11.35
C ASN A 32 -45.35 -13.35 -11.27
N THR A 33 -45.71 -12.30 -12.01
CA THR A 33 -44.97 -11.03 -12.02
C THR A 33 -44.86 -10.42 -10.63
N SER A 34 -45.92 -10.50 -9.81
CA SER A 34 -45.90 -9.97 -8.44
C SER A 34 -44.88 -10.72 -7.58
N ASP A 35 -44.89 -12.04 -7.64
CA ASP A 35 -44.01 -12.90 -6.83
C ASP A 35 -42.54 -12.71 -7.27
N TYR A 36 -42.29 -12.60 -8.58
CA TYR A 36 -40.96 -12.28 -9.12
C TYR A 36 -40.47 -10.91 -8.62
N LEU A 37 -41.29 -9.87 -8.71
CA LEU A 37 -40.91 -8.52 -8.28
C LEU A 37 -40.65 -8.46 -6.77
N GLN A 38 -41.41 -9.22 -5.98
CA GLN A 38 -41.18 -9.33 -4.54
C GLN A 38 -39.84 -10.02 -4.24
N GLN A 39 -39.55 -11.16 -4.90
CA GLN A 39 -38.27 -11.86 -4.73
C GLN A 39 -37.09 -11.01 -5.18
N ARG A 40 -37.22 -10.31 -6.32
CA ARG A 40 -36.19 -9.38 -6.81
C ARG A 40 -35.91 -8.27 -5.81
N ARG A 41 -36.96 -7.67 -5.25
CA ARG A 41 -36.81 -6.62 -4.23
C ARG A 41 -36.13 -7.17 -2.98
N ALA A 42 -36.54 -8.33 -2.50
CA ALA A 42 -35.93 -8.95 -1.33
C ALA A 42 -34.41 -9.21 -1.51
N ILE A 43 -33.98 -9.62 -2.71
CA ILE A 43 -32.55 -9.81 -3.01
C ILE A 43 -31.81 -8.46 -3.03
N LEU A 44 -32.37 -7.45 -3.69
CA LEU A 44 -31.75 -6.12 -3.77
C LEU A 44 -31.65 -5.46 -2.40
N ASP A 45 -32.72 -5.52 -1.60
CA ASP A 45 -32.74 -4.99 -0.24
C ASP A 45 -31.69 -5.72 0.62
N GLN A 46 -31.54 -7.04 0.46
CA GLN A 46 -30.51 -7.80 1.19
C GLN A 46 -29.10 -7.40 0.76
N GLU A 47 -28.84 -7.24 -0.54
CA GLU A 47 -27.54 -6.79 -1.04
C GLU A 47 -27.18 -5.40 -0.51
N GLU A 48 -28.15 -4.51 -0.37
CA GLU A 48 -27.96 -3.18 0.21
C GLU A 48 -27.61 -3.26 1.71
N THR A 49 -28.22 -4.19 2.46
CA THR A 49 -27.87 -4.44 3.88
C THR A 49 -26.50 -5.07 4.09
N ASP A 50 -25.96 -5.75 3.09
CA ASP A 50 -24.67 -6.43 3.19
C ASP A 50 -23.47 -5.48 2.99
N ILE A 51 -23.69 -4.18 2.69
CA ILE A 51 -22.62 -3.22 2.37
C ILE A 51 -22.01 -2.59 3.63
N LEU A 52 -20.69 -2.39 3.61
CA LEU A 52 -19.96 -1.67 4.67
C LEU A 52 -20.61 -0.30 4.96
N GLY A 53 -20.89 -0.05 6.24
CA GLY A 53 -21.43 1.23 6.71
C GLY A 53 -22.96 1.33 6.64
N GLN A 54 -23.68 0.32 6.15
CA GLN A 54 -25.15 0.38 6.03
C GLN A 54 -25.87 0.62 7.37
N GLY A 55 -25.31 0.14 8.48
CA GLY A 55 -25.89 0.33 9.82
C GLY A 55 -25.75 1.75 10.39
N LEU A 56 -25.09 2.67 9.68
CA LEU A 56 -24.92 4.06 10.11
C LEU A 56 -26.21 4.85 9.92
N VAL A 57 -26.61 5.59 10.96
CA VAL A 57 -27.77 6.50 10.90
C VAL A 57 -27.24 7.92 10.70
N LEU A 58 -27.58 8.51 9.55
CA LEU A 58 -27.16 9.86 9.19
C LEU A 58 -28.07 10.91 9.84
N SER A 59 -27.45 12.01 10.29
CA SER A 59 -28.13 13.26 10.65
C SER A 59 -28.72 13.96 9.42
N ALA A 60 -29.56 14.97 9.63
CA ALA A 60 -30.16 15.74 8.54
C ALA A 60 -29.09 16.47 7.68
N GLU A 61 -28.02 16.94 8.33
CA GLU A 61 -26.88 17.57 7.68
C GLU A 61 -26.04 16.57 6.89
N GLU A 62 -25.78 15.38 7.45
CA GLU A 62 -25.06 14.31 6.76
C GLU A 62 -25.83 13.78 5.55
N GLU A 63 -27.16 13.67 5.66
CA GLU A 63 -28.03 13.32 4.53
C GLU A 63 -27.93 14.34 3.39
N GLU A 64 -27.82 15.62 3.70
CA GLU A 64 -27.68 16.66 2.68
C GLU A 64 -26.32 16.57 1.98
N VAL A 65 -25.24 16.36 2.73
CA VAL A 65 -23.90 16.15 2.15
C VAL A 65 -23.85 14.85 1.33
N ASN A 66 -24.48 13.78 1.82
CA ASN A 66 -24.57 12.51 1.11
C ASN A 66 -25.27 12.67 -0.24
N LYS A 67 -26.37 13.44 -0.33
CA LYS A 67 -27.03 13.74 -1.61
C LYS A 67 -26.10 14.45 -2.59
N ILE A 68 -25.30 15.41 -2.12
CA ILE A 68 -24.35 16.15 -2.98
C ILE A 68 -23.28 15.20 -3.52
N LEU A 69 -22.68 14.37 -2.64
CA LEU A 69 -21.67 13.39 -3.03
C LEU A 69 -22.24 12.36 -4.01
N MET A 70 -23.42 11.80 -3.71
CA MET A 70 -24.06 10.80 -4.56
C MET A 70 -24.47 11.38 -5.91
N ALA A 71 -24.96 12.61 -5.97
CA ALA A 71 -25.26 13.27 -7.24
C ALA A 71 -24.01 13.44 -8.13
N ALA A 72 -22.87 13.81 -7.54
CA ALA A 72 -21.60 13.90 -8.27
C ALA A 72 -21.12 12.53 -8.75
N LYS A 73 -21.18 11.52 -7.87
CA LYS A 73 -20.83 10.13 -8.19
C LYS A 73 -21.70 9.56 -9.30
N ASP A 74 -23.02 9.69 -9.19
CA ASP A 74 -23.97 9.13 -10.15
C ASP A 74 -23.81 9.79 -11.53
N ALA A 75 -23.51 11.10 -11.57
CA ALA A 75 -23.19 11.78 -12.82
C ALA A 75 -21.91 11.23 -13.48
N GLU A 76 -20.83 11.04 -12.72
CA GLU A 76 -19.57 10.48 -13.22
C GLU A 76 -19.74 9.00 -13.65
N MET A 77 -20.54 8.20 -12.92
CA MET A 77 -20.82 6.81 -13.29
C MET A 77 -21.70 6.70 -14.53
N GLU A 78 -22.74 7.51 -14.65
CA GLU A 78 -23.62 7.52 -15.82
C GLU A 78 -22.84 7.94 -17.07
N ASP A 79 -22.03 9.00 -16.98
CA ASP A 79 -21.16 9.41 -18.08
C ASP A 79 -20.20 8.29 -18.50
N GLY A 80 -19.52 7.66 -17.53
CA GLY A 80 -18.65 6.52 -17.80
C GLY A 80 -19.37 5.31 -18.41
N PHE A 81 -20.62 5.05 -18.02
CA PHE A 81 -21.45 3.98 -18.60
C PHE A 81 -21.85 4.27 -20.05
N GLN A 82 -22.21 5.52 -20.36
CA GLN A 82 -22.63 5.93 -21.70
C GLN A 82 -21.46 6.05 -22.68
N THR A 83 -20.32 6.57 -22.22
CA THR A 83 -19.14 6.81 -23.05
C THR A 83 -18.20 5.61 -23.12
N LEU A 84 -18.32 4.67 -22.17
CA LEU A 84 -17.34 3.62 -21.88
C LEU A 84 -15.95 4.18 -21.51
N ASP A 85 -15.89 5.47 -21.14
CA ASP A 85 -14.71 6.11 -20.60
C ASP A 85 -14.87 6.29 -19.08
N PHE A 86 -14.43 5.29 -18.33
CA PHE A 86 -14.47 5.31 -16.87
C PHE A 86 -13.06 5.34 -16.29
N LEU A 87 -12.67 6.43 -15.61
CA LEU A 87 -11.29 6.63 -15.14
C LEU A 87 -10.77 5.48 -14.27
N PRO A 88 -11.53 4.94 -13.29
CA PRO A 88 -11.07 3.79 -12.52
C PRO A 88 -10.88 2.50 -13.35
N SER A 89 -11.38 2.43 -14.59
CA SER A 89 -11.09 1.30 -15.47
C SER A 89 -9.74 1.42 -16.19
N LYS A 90 -9.07 2.57 -16.12
CA LYS A 90 -7.79 2.84 -16.78
C LYS A 90 -6.63 2.70 -15.81
N ASN A 91 -5.41 2.59 -16.33
CA ASN A 91 -4.21 2.59 -15.50
C ASN A 91 -4.07 3.95 -14.81
N PHE A 92 -3.91 3.94 -13.47
CA PHE A 92 -3.79 5.15 -12.65
C PHE A 92 -2.79 6.14 -13.23
N MET A 93 -1.61 5.67 -13.66
CA MET A 93 -0.52 6.52 -14.18
C MET A 93 -0.93 7.34 -15.41
N THR A 94 -1.90 6.88 -16.19
CA THR A 94 -2.36 7.56 -17.41
C THR A 94 -3.52 8.52 -17.18
N VAL A 95 -4.12 8.52 -15.98
CA VAL A 95 -5.36 9.27 -15.69
C VAL A 95 -5.31 10.12 -14.42
N ILE A 96 -4.14 10.25 -13.77
CA ILE A 96 -3.99 11.01 -12.51
C ILE A 96 -4.59 12.41 -12.64
N GLN A 97 -4.21 13.15 -13.69
CA GLN A 97 -4.70 14.52 -13.90
C GLN A 97 -6.22 14.58 -14.07
N GLN A 98 -6.81 13.60 -14.76
CA GLN A 98 -8.26 13.53 -14.94
C GLN A 98 -8.98 13.18 -13.64
N MET A 99 -8.38 12.32 -12.81
CA MET A 99 -8.90 12.00 -11.48
C MET A 99 -8.86 13.23 -10.56
N GLU A 100 -7.83 14.08 -10.65
CA GLU A 100 -7.76 15.32 -9.88
C GLU A 100 -8.86 16.33 -10.27
N GLU A 101 -9.37 16.25 -11.49
CA GLU A 101 -10.48 17.07 -11.97
C GLU A 101 -11.86 16.57 -11.50
N SER A 102 -11.98 15.30 -11.11
CA SER A 102 -13.23 14.69 -10.61
C SER A 102 -13.85 15.49 -9.46
N GLN A 103 -15.16 15.69 -9.52
CA GLN A 103 -15.89 16.34 -8.45
C GLN A 103 -15.96 15.45 -7.21
N VAL A 104 -16.09 14.13 -7.41
CA VAL A 104 -16.01 13.15 -6.31
C VAL A 104 -14.66 13.24 -5.62
N PHE A 105 -13.55 13.26 -6.36
CA PHE A 105 -12.21 13.38 -5.78
C PHE A 105 -12.03 14.67 -4.98
N LYS A 106 -12.50 15.81 -5.50
CA LYS A 106 -12.47 17.11 -4.80
C LYS A 106 -13.26 17.11 -3.49
N ILE A 107 -14.34 16.34 -3.39
CA ILE A 107 -15.10 16.16 -2.15
C ILE A 107 -14.31 15.27 -1.18
N ILE A 108 -13.81 14.11 -1.65
CA ILE A 108 -13.03 13.16 -0.82
C ILE A 108 -11.78 13.82 -0.25
N ARG A 109 -11.11 14.70 -1.01
CA ARG A 109 -9.95 15.46 -0.55
C ARG A 109 -10.25 16.31 0.70
N GLN A 110 -11.47 16.82 0.83
CA GLN A 110 -11.90 17.62 1.99
C GLN A 110 -12.28 16.76 3.20
N MET A 111 -12.58 15.46 3.01
CA MET A 111 -13.01 14.59 4.11
C MET A 111 -11.88 14.37 5.12
N PRO A 112 -12.18 14.37 6.44
CA PRO A 112 -11.23 13.92 7.45
C PRO A 112 -11.11 12.39 7.36
N LYS A 113 -10.06 11.91 6.69
CA LYS A 113 -9.88 10.48 6.39
C LYS A 113 -9.45 9.65 7.60
N GLY A 114 -9.24 10.29 8.75
CA GLY A 114 -8.80 9.62 9.97
C GLY A 114 -7.33 9.28 9.89
N ALA A 115 -6.99 8.03 9.58
CA ALA A 115 -5.62 7.53 9.65
C ALA A 115 -5.16 6.81 8.38
N ALA A 116 -3.89 6.98 8.02
CA ALA A 116 -3.22 6.14 7.03
C ALA A 116 -2.40 5.06 7.74
N LEU A 117 -2.85 3.80 7.62
CA LEU A 117 -2.37 2.69 8.45
C LEU A 117 -1.48 1.69 7.71
N HIS A 118 -1.15 1.93 6.45
CA HIS A 118 -0.27 1.06 5.65
C HIS A 118 0.57 1.91 4.70
N LEU A 119 1.80 2.21 5.13
CA LEU A 119 2.74 3.11 4.48
C LEU A 119 4.16 2.57 4.66
N HIS A 120 5.09 2.97 3.80
CA HIS A 120 6.51 2.62 3.89
C HIS A 120 7.39 3.87 4.02
N ASP A 121 8.37 3.81 4.92
CA ASP A 121 9.18 4.90 5.44
C ASP A 121 9.90 5.74 4.38
N THR A 122 10.36 5.11 3.31
CA THR A 122 11.09 5.72 2.18
C THR A 122 10.18 6.04 0.99
N ALA A 123 8.87 5.82 1.13
CA ALA A 123 7.84 6.16 0.16
C ALA A 123 6.69 6.98 0.79
N LEU A 124 7.01 7.82 1.79
CA LEU A 124 6.04 8.68 2.47
C LEU A 124 5.86 10.03 1.78
N ALA A 125 6.94 10.65 1.30
CA ALA A 125 6.91 11.98 0.69
C ALA A 125 6.85 11.91 -0.85
N SER A 126 6.32 12.96 -1.47
CA SER A 126 6.37 13.16 -2.92
C SER A 126 7.80 13.09 -3.47
N ALA A 127 8.02 12.25 -4.47
CA ALA A 127 9.31 12.14 -5.16
C ALA A 127 9.74 13.46 -5.83
N SER A 128 8.78 14.28 -6.28
CA SER A 128 9.04 15.61 -6.82
C SER A 128 9.69 16.53 -5.79
N TRP A 129 9.20 16.50 -4.54
CA TRP A 129 9.78 17.28 -3.45
C TRP A 129 11.20 16.79 -3.12
N VAL A 130 11.44 15.47 -3.07
CA VAL A 130 12.78 14.92 -2.85
C VAL A 130 13.78 15.44 -3.90
N VAL A 131 13.39 15.44 -5.17
CA VAL A 131 14.23 15.99 -6.25
C VAL A 131 14.43 17.49 -6.07
N GLN A 132 13.35 18.26 -5.90
CA GLN A 132 13.42 19.72 -5.89
C GLN A 132 14.06 20.30 -4.63
N GLU A 133 14.04 19.58 -3.51
CA GLU A 133 14.59 20.02 -2.23
C GLU A 133 15.91 19.30 -1.92
N LEU A 134 15.86 18.02 -1.61
CA LEU A 134 17.01 17.29 -1.06
C LEU A 134 18.16 17.17 -2.07
N THR A 135 17.87 17.06 -3.37
CA THR A 135 18.96 16.95 -4.37
C THR A 135 19.68 18.26 -4.67
N TYR A 136 19.20 19.37 -4.11
CA TYR A 136 19.84 20.68 -4.16
C TYR A 136 20.73 20.95 -2.96
N TRP A 137 20.71 20.08 -1.95
CA TRP A 137 21.55 20.24 -0.77
C TRP A 137 23.04 20.06 -1.10
N PRO A 138 23.95 20.80 -0.43
CA PRO A 138 25.37 20.63 -0.64
C PRO A 138 25.81 19.23 -0.18
N HIS A 139 26.96 18.79 -0.69
CA HIS A 139 27.57 17.51 -0.33
C HIS A 139 26.81 16.25 -0.76
N LEU A 140 25.74 16.38 -1.55
CA LEU A 140 25.11 15.22 -2.18
C LEU A 140 25.90 14.77 -3.40
N TYR A 141 26.31 13.52 -3.40
CA TYR A 141 26.94 12.84 -4.53
C TYR A 141 25.99 11.81 -5.12
N MET A 142 26.16 11.55 -6.41
CA MET A 142 25.48 10.48 -7.14
C MET A 142 26.49 9.59 -7.85
N CYS A 143 26.09 8.36 -8.13
CA CYS A 143 26.79 7.50 -9.07
C CYS A 143 25.85 6.44 -9.64
N TYR A 144 26.35 5.65 -10.59
CA TYR A 144 25.63 4.52 -11.16
C TYR A 144 26.45 3.25 -11.00
N ASP A 145 25.79 2.11 -10.78
CA ASP A 145 26.41 0.80 -10.91
C ASP A 145 26.43 0.33 -12.38
N THR A 146 26.86 -0.92 -12.61
CA THR A 146 26.90 -1.52 -13.94
C THR A 146 25.54 -1.81 -14.54
N ASP A 147 24.48 -1.83 -13.72
CA ASP A 147 23.11 -2.14 -14.11
C ASP A 147 22.23 -0.87 -14.20
N ASP A 148 22.85 0.32 -14.20
CA ASP A 148 22.19 1.63 -14.29
C ASP A 148 21.28 1.97 -13.10
N HIS A 149 21.53 1.35 -11.94
CA HIS A 149 20.93 1.77 -10.69
C HIS A 149 21.61 3.05 -10.20
N LEU A 150 20.79 4.04 -9.89
CA LEU A 150 21.23 5.31 -9.33
C LEU A 150 21.46 5.15 -7.83
N PHE A 151 22.60 5.62 -7.35
CA PHE A 151 22.92 5.72 -5.93
C PHE A 151 23.13 7.19 -5.58
N PHE A 152 22.67 7.56 -4.40
CA PHE A 152 22.90 8.87 -3.80
C PHE A 152 23.57 8.70 -2.46
N ARG A 153 24.43 9.66 -2.08
CA ARG A 153 24.99 9.69 -0.73
C ARG A 153 25.53 11.07 -0.37
N PHE A 154 25.28 11.50 0.86
CA PHE A 154 25.90 12.71 1.40
C PHE A 154 27.31 12.39 1.92
N PHE A 155 28.31 13.16 1.49
CA PHE A 155 29.70 12.99 1.91
C PHE A 155 30.37 14.31 2.30
N GLU A 156 31.08 14.30 3.43
CA GLU A 156 32.14 15.29 3.66
C GLU A 156 33.28 15.12 2.64
N LYS A 157 33.67 13.86 2.40
CA LYS A 157 34.63 13.46 1.36
C LYS A 157 34.20 12.11 0.76
N PRO A 158 34.04 12.00 -0.57
CA PRO A 158 33.62 10.75 -1.21
C PRO A 158 34.68 9.66 -1.03
N ASP A 159 34.22 8.42 -0.85
CA ASP A 159 35.06 7.22 -0.82
C ASP A 159 35.34 6.71 -2.25
N THR A 160 35.91 5.50 -2.36
CA THR A 160 36.21 4.85 -3.65
C THR A 160 35.27 3.69 -3.96
N SER A 161 34.13 3.59 -3.28
CA SER A 161 33.16 2.51 -3.53
C SER A 161 32.45 2.68 -4.86
N CYS A 162 32.37 3.91 -5.37
CA CYS A 162 31.75 4.26 -6.63
C CYS A 162 32.49 5.41 -7.33
N ALA A 163 32.17 5.65 -8.60
CA ALA A 163 32.58 6.84 -9.32
C ALA A 163 31.68 8.03 -8.92
N TRP A 164 31.84 8.51 -7.69
CA TRP A 164 31.00 9.56 -7.11
C TRP A 164 31.18 10.92 -7.81
N GLU A 165 30.07 11.49 -8.26
CA GLU A 165 29.99 12.83 -8.84
C GLU A 165 29.12 13.73 -7.97
N LEU A 166 29.57 14.97 -7.73
CA LEU A 166 28.79 15.93 -6.94
C LEU A 166 27.54 16.32 -7.75
N VAL A 167 26.34 16.12 -7.18
CA VAL A 167 25.07 16.33 -7.89
C VAL A 167 24.96 17.76 -8.43
N SER A 168 25.40 18.76 -7.67
CA SER A 168 25.40 20.15 -8.14
C SER A 168 26.34 20.39 -9.32
N ALA A 169 27.45 19.65 -9.42
CA ALA A 169 28.36 19.73 -10.56
C ALA A 169 27.76 19.07 -11.81
N VAL A 170 27.15 17.90 -11.65
CA VAL A 170 26.41 17.22 -12.74
C VAL A 170 25.28 18.11 -13.26
N ARG A 171 24.46 18.66 -12.35
CA ARG A 171 23.37 19.58 -12.69
C ARG A 171 23.88 20.81 -13.45
N SER A 172 25.05 21.35 -13.12
CA SER A 172 25.63 22.51 -13.81
C SER A 172 26.08 22.24 -15.25
N ASN A 173 26.19 20.97 -15.67
CA ASN A 173 26.48 20.59 -17.05
C ASN A 173 25.25 20.67 -17.96
N TYR A 174 24.04 20.76 -17.40
CA TYR A 174 22.79 20.91 -18.16
C TYR A 174 22.53 22.39 -18.46
N VAL A 175 22.01 22.67 -19.66
CA VAL A 175 21.59 24.02 -20.05
C VAL A 175 20.36 24.44 -19.26
N ASP A 176 19.40 23.52 -19.13
CA ASP A 176 18.21 23.67 -18.30
C ASP A 176 18.27 22.64 -17.15
N PRO A 177 18.45 23.09 -15.88
CA PRO A 177 18.47 22.19 -14.73
C PRO A 177 17.22 21.32 -14.58
N SER A 178 16.07 21.76 -15.12
CA SER A 178 14.82 21.00 -15.03
C SER A 178 14.86 19.69 -15.84
N GLU A 179 15.69 19.60 -16.88
CA GLU A 179 15.89 18.35 -17.64
C GLU A 179 16.58 17.29 -16.77
N PHE A 180 17.58 17.71 -15.98
CA PHE A 180 18.26 16.84 -15.04
C PHE A 180 17.34 16.43 -13.89
N ASP A 181 16.57 17.37 -13.34
CA ASP A 181 15.59 17.07 -12.29
C ASP A 181 14.50 16.10 -12.77
N ALA A 182 14.02 16.23 -14.02
CA ALA A 182 13.09 15.28 -14.63
C ALA A 182 13.71 13.87 -14.77
N MET A 183 15.00 13.79 -15.13
CA MET A 183 15.73 12.52 -15.15
C MET A 183 15.80 11.89 -13.76
N LEU A 184 16.18 12.66 -12.73
CA LEU A 184 16.20 12.17 -11.35
C LEU A 184 14.82 11.70 -10.89
N PHE A 185 13.77 12.45 -11.19
CA PHE A 185 12.39 12.06 -10.88
C PHE A 185 12.03 10.70 -11.51
N SER A 186 12.42 10.48 -12.77
CA SER A 186 12.16 9.21 -13.46
C SER A 186 12.86 7.99 -12.83
N LYS A 187 13.94 8.23 -12.06
CA LYS A 187 14.69 7.23 -11.29
C LYS A 187 14.17 7.04 -9.86
N LEU A 188 13.16 7.80 -9.45
CA LEU A 188 12.56 7.76 -8.11
C LEU A 188 11.04 7.47 -8.15
N SER A 189 10.47 7.21 -9.33
CA SER A 189 9.01 7.08 -9.51
C SER A 189 8.62 6.08 -10.60
N LEU A 190 7.54 5.33 -10.38
CA LEU A 190 6.99 4.40 -11.38
C LEU A 190 6.21 5.11 -12.49
N LEU A 191 5.96 6.42 -12.37
CA LEU A 191 5.19 7.17 -13.35
C LEU A 191 5.80 7.06 -14.75
N THR A 192 4.95 6.78 -15.73
CA THR A 192 5.30 6.62 -17.14
C THR A 192 4.04 6.77 -18.00
N GLU A 193 4.20 7.25 -19.23
CA GLU A 193 3.10 7.40 -20.18
C GLU A 193 2.63 6.05 -20.73
N ASP A 194 3.55 5.11 -20.95
CA ASP A 194 3.24 3.74 -21.39
C ASP A 194 3.66 2.68 -20.35
N PRO A 195 2.82 2.42 -19.33
CA PRO A 195 3.10 1.42 -18.32
C PRO A 195 2.95 -0.01 -18.84
N ASN A 196 2.30 -0.22 -19.98
CA ASN A 196 2.13 -1.54 -20.56
C ASN A 196 3.42 -2.01 -21.22
N GLU A 197 4.06 -1.12 -21.97
CA GLU A 197 5.37 -1.34 -22.59
C GLU A 197 6.48 -1.39 -21.55
N LYS A 198 6.51 -0.43 -20.61
CA LYS A 198 7.62 -0.31 -19.64
C LYS A 198 7.65 -1.45 -18.61
N TYR A 199 6.48 -1.97 -18.23
CA TYR A 199 6.35 -2.90 -17.10
C TYR A 199 5.71 -4.25 -17.48
N PRO A 200 6.16 -4.99 -18.51
CA PRO A 200 5.43 -6.08 -19.14
C PRO A 200 4.95 -7.22 -18.21
N ASP A 201 5.53 -7.38 -17.03
CA ASP A 201 5.15 -8.38 -16.04
C ASP A 201 5.46 -7.94 -14.60
N ILE A 202 4.96 -8.72 -13.63
CA ILE A 202 5.12 -8.50 -12.20
C ILE A 202 6.59 -8.43 -11.76
N ASN A 203 7.48 -9.26 -12.31
CA ASN A 203 8.89 -9.27 -11.91
C ASN A 203 9.63 -8.05 -12.44
N THR A 204 9.31 -7.61 -13.66
CA THR A 204 9.89 -6.41 -14.25
C THR A 204 9.51 -5.16 -13.44
N VAL A 205 8.23 -4.99 -13.09
CA VAL A 205 7.81 -3.83 -12.27
C VAL A 205 8.43 -3.87 -10.87
N TRP A 206 8.52 -5.05 -10.23
CA TRP A 206 9.17 -5.19 -8.93
C TRP A 206 10.67 -4.87 -8.96
N SER A 207 11.39 -5.31 -10.00
CA SER A 207 12.82 -5.00 -10.15
C SER A 207 13.06 -3.49 -10.27
N ILE A 208 12.26 -2.80 -11.07
CA ILE A 208 12.35 -1.35 -11.24
C ILE A 208 11.95 -0.62 -9.95
N PHE A 209 10.87 -1.06 -9.30
CA PHE A 209 10.41 -0.53 -8.02
C PHE A 209 11.50 -0.64 -6.94
N GLN A 210 12.19 -1.79 -6.84
CA GLN A 210 13.32 -1.97 -5.94
C GLN A 210 14.48 -1.02 -6.26
N GLY A 211 14.78 -0.79 -7.54
CA GLY A 211 15.80 0.18 -7.96
C GLY A 211 15.55 1.59 -7.43
N TYR A 212 14.30 2.00 -7.28
CA TYR A 212 13.96 3.32 -6.71
C TYR A 212 14.25 3.38 -5.22
N PHE A 213 13.97 2.31 -4.47
CA PHE A 213 14.32 2.24 -3.06
C PHE A 213 15.83 2.23 -2.84
N ILE A 214 16.59 1.58 -3.73
CA ILE A 214 18.05 1.65 -3.71
C ILE A 214 18.51 3.12 -3.83
N ALA A 215 17.95 3.87 -4.78
CA ALA A 215 18.31 5.26 -5.01
C ALA A 215 17.93 6.18 -3.84
N ILE A 216 16.68 6.11 -3.36
CA ILE A 216 16.17 7.04 -2.36
C ILE A 216 16.71 6.76 -0.96
N THR A 217 16.97 5.49 -0.60
CA THR A 217 17.29 5.11 0.79
C THR A 217 18.52 5.84 1.31
N ASP A 218 19.67 5.73 0.64
CA ASP A 218 20.89 6.40 1.12
C ASP A 218 20.80 7.93 1.04
N LEU A 219 19.96 8.48 0.15
CA LEU A 219 19.69 9.92 0.10
C LEU A 219 18.99 10.38 1.39
N VAL A 220 17.89 9.72 1.77
CA VAL A 220 17.09 10.14 2.92
C VAL A 220 17.66 9.68 4.25
N MET A 221 18.51 8.65 4.30
CA MET A 221 19.12 8.15 5.54
C MET A 221 20.24 9.03 6.11
N TYR A 222 20.64 10.09 5.41
CA TYR A 222 21.44 11.15 6.02
C TYR A 222 20.57 11.85 7.08
N ARG A 223 20.98 11.84 8.35
CA ARG A 223 20.09 12.23 9.47
C ARG A 223 19.35 13.57 9.25
N PRO A 224 20.00 14.68 8.85
CA PRO A 224 19.29 15.92 8.57
C PRO A 224 18.30 15.83 7.40
N ALA A 225 18.61 15.05 6.36
CA ALA A 225 17.69 14.80 5.26
C ALA A 225 16.49 13.95 5.72
N TRP A 226 16.72 12.95 6.58
CA TRP A 226 15.63 12.17 7.18
C TRP A 226 14.66 13.04 7.99
N GLU A 227 15.21 13.89 8.87
CA GLU A 227 14.42 14.82 9.69
C GLU A 227 13.57 15.76 8.83
N ALA A 228 14.11 16.24 7.70
CA ALA A 228 13.37 17.07 6.74
C ALA A 228 12.33 16.27 5.96
N TYR A 229 12.70 15.08 5.48
CA TYR A 229 11.85 14.17 4.72
C TYR A 229 10.62 13.75 5.51
N LEU A 230 10.82 13.21 6.73
CA LEU A 230 9.72 12.74 7.56
C LEU A 230 8.82 13.90 7.99
N TYR A 231 9.40 15.06 8.34
CA TYR A 231 8.59 16.24 8.68
C TYR A 231 7.74 16.72 7.50
N HIS A 232 8.30 16.77 6.30
CA HIS A 232 7.57 17.14 5.09
C HIS A 232 6.46 16.14 4.76
N ALA A 233 6.76 14.83 4.80
CA ALA A 233 5.78 13.78 4.53
C ALA A 233 4.56 13.86 5.45
N LEU A 234 4.77 14.05 6.77
CA LEU A 234 3.67 14.25 7.71
C LEU A 234 2.82 15.49 7.36
N GLY A 235 3.46 16.53 6.83
CA GLY A 235 2.80 17.71 6.26
C GLY A 235 1.87 17.38 5.10
N GLU A 236 2.33 16.58 4.13
CA GLU A 236 1.52 16.16 2.97
C GLU A 236 0.28 15.36 3.42
N PHE A 237 0.42 14.46 4.40
CA PHE A 237 -0.73 13.75 4.97
C PHE A 237 -1.70 14.70 5.70
N ALA A 238 -1.19 15.66 6.48
CA ALA A 238 -2.03 16.65 7.15
C ALA A 238 -2.75 17.60 6.18
N ASP A 239 -2.13 17.91 5.03
CA ASP A 239 -2.72 18.70 3.96
C ASP A 239 -3.78 17.92 3.18
N ASP A 240 -3.68 16.59 3.14
CA ASP A 240 -4.75 15.70 2.69
C ASP A 240 -5.72 15.33 3.83
N ASN A 241 -5.77 16.06 4.95
CA ASN A 241 -6.72 15.84 6.04
C ASN A 241 -6.67 14.40 6.63
N VAL A 242 -5.48 13.79 6.60
CA VAL A 242 -5.13 12.59 7.36
C VAL A 242 -4.52 13.04 8.68
N LEU A 243 -5.05 12.51 9.78
CA LEU A 243 -4.81 13.01 11.13
C LEU A 243 -3.82 12.13 11.92
N TYR A 244 -3.53 10.92 11.45
CA TYR A 244 -2.61 9.99 12.11
C TYR A 244 -2.01 9.02 11.09
N VAL A 245 -0.76 8.59 11.29
CA VAL A 245 -0.11 7.63 10.39
C VAL A 245 0.61 6.50 11.12
N GLU A 246 0.57 5.29 10.56
CA GLU A 246 1.47 4.20 10.93
C GLU A 246 2.29 3.78 9.71
N PHE A 247 3.62 3.90 9.81
CA PHE A 247 4.52 3.60 8.69
C PHE A 247 5.49 2.47 9.04
N ARG A 248 5.73 1.60 8.05
CA ARG A 248 6.68 0.49 8.08
C ARG A 248 8.05 0.97 7.66
N GLY A 249 9.10 0.47 8.30
CA GLY A 249 10.45 0.69 7.78
C GLY A 249 11.40 -0.45 8.10
N THR A 250 12.37 -0.65 7.20
CA THR A 250 13.43 -1.66 7.34
C THR A 250 14.51 -1.22 8.33
N LEU A 251 14.48 0.05 8.75
CA LEU A 251 15.39 0.67 9.71
C LEU A 251 16.88 0.51 9.39
N PRO A 252 17.33 0.90 8.18
CA PRO A 252 18.76 1.06 7.97
C PRO A 252 19.28 2.19 8.88
N PRO A 253 20.51 2.09 9.41
CA PRO A 253 21.02 3.08 10.35
C PRO A 253 21.17 4.45 9.67
N LEU A 254 20.63 5.48 10.32
CA LEU A 254 20.89 6.86 9.91
C LEU A 254 22.38 7.16 9.98
N TYR A 255 22.86 8.07 9.14
CA TYR A 255 24.27 8.46 9.11
C TYR A 255 24.47 9.97 9.13
N GLU A 256 25.64 10.39 9.60
CA GLU A 256 26.12 11.76 9.61
C GLU A 256 27.05 12.03 8.42
N LEU A 257 27.28 13.31 8.11
CA LEU A 257 28.07 13.72 6.94
C LEU A 257 29.50 13.17 6.93
N ASN A 258 30.08 12.95 8.12
CA ASN A 258 31.41 12.36 8.30
C ASN A 258 31.43 10.82 8.19
N GLY A 259 30.29 10.20 7.90
CA GLY A 259 30.14 8.74 7.76
C GLY A 259 29.82 7.98 9.04
N THR A 260 29.72 8.67 10.20
CA THR A 260 29.30 8.03 11.46
C THR A 260 27.88 7.51 11.32
N ARG A 261 27.64 6.25 11.70
CA ARG A 261 26.31 5.63 11.70
C ARG A 261 25.74 5.64 13.11
N LEU A 262 24.47 5.98 13.22
CA LEU A 262 23.69 5.85 14.44
C LEU A 262 23.35 4.37 14.65
N THR A 263 23.15 3.99 15.91
CA THR A 263 22.51 2.72 16.27
C THR A 263 21.05 2.70 15.82
N GLU A 264 20.42 1.53 15.81
CA GLU A 264 19.01 1.38 15.49
C GLU A 264 18.13 2.15 16.48
N GLU A 265 18.45 2.10 17.78
CA GLU A 265 17.74 2.88 18.79
C GLU A 265 17.91 4.39 18.61
N GLU A 266 19.11 4.87 18.31
CA GLU A 266 19.33 6.30 18.03
C GLU A 266 18.57 6.74 16.78
N SER A 267 18.51 5.88 15.75
CA SER A 267 17.72 6.15 14.54
C SER A 267 16.23 6.26 14.85
N VAL A 268 15.66 5.32 15.61
CA VAL A 268 14.25 5.39 16.05
C VAL A 268 13.98 6.60 16.94
N ALA A 269 14.95 7.03 17.76
CA ALA A 269 14.82 8.26 18.53
C ALA A 269 14.66 9.49 17.62
N VAL A 270 15.43 9.59 16.53
CA VAL A 270 15.27 10.65 15.52
C VAL A 270 13.88 10.60 14.87
N TYR A 271 13.37 9.42 14.54
CA TYR A 271 12.04 9.25 13.94
C TYR A 271 10.97 9.79 14.90
N ARG A 272 10.99 9.34 16.15
CA ARG A 272 10.08 9.78 17.22
C ARG A 272 10.16 11.29 17.44
N ASP A 273 11.36 11.83 17.57
CA ASP A 273 11.56 13.25 17.91
C ASP A 273 11.11 14.16 16.76
N THR A 274 11.33 13.74 15.51
CA THR A 274 10.83 14.44 14.32
C THR A 274 9.30 14.41 14.26
N THR A 275 8.67 13.26 14.52
CA THR A 275 7.21 13.15 14.62
C THR A 275 6.66 14.04 15.73
N GLN A 276 7.26 14.00 16.93
CA GLN A 276 6.78 14.80 18.06
C GLN A 276 6.91 16.30 17.79
N ARG A 277 8.00 16.72 17.11
CA ARG A 277 8.15 18.10 16.63
C ARG A 277 7.00 18.49 15.72
N PHE A 278 6.71 17.69 14.69
CA PHE A 278 5.61 17.97 13.76
C PHE A 278 4.24 18.06 14.46
N VAL A 279 3.94 17.15 15.38
CA VAL A 279 2.70 17.17 16.17
C VAL A 279 2.60 18.44 17.03
N ASN A 280 3.69 18.82 17.69
CA ASN A 280 3.73 20.04 18.51
C ASN A 280 3.54 21.31 17.68
N ASP A 281 4.05 21.32 16.45
CA ASP A 281 3.91 22.42 15.51
C ASP A 281 2.50 22.46 14.87
N ASN A 282 1.75 21.34 14.88
CA ASN A 282 0.45 21.17 14.22
C ASN A 282 -0.63 20.50 15.10
N PRO A 283 -0.87 20.96 16.35
CA PRO A 283 -1.69 20.23 17.34
C PRO A 283 -3.18 20.12 16.97
N ASP A 284 -3.69 21.03 16.14
CA ASP A 284 -5.10 21.05 15.71
C ASP A 284 -5.35 20.21 14.44
N ARG A 285 -4.30 19.74 13.78
CA ARG A 285 -4.38 19.08 12.46
C ARG A 285 -3.82 17.66 12.44
N PHE A 286 -3.00 17.29 13.42
CA PHE A 286 -2.29 16.00 13.37
C PHE A 286 -2.08 15.41 14.77
N PHE A 287 -2.59 14.19 14.98
CA PHE A 287 -2.56 13.49 16.27
C PHE A 287 -1.27 12.72 16.52
N GLY A 288 -0.56 12.28 15.49
CA GLY A 288 0.73 11.61 15.65
C GLY A 288 1.07 10.59 14.59
N ALA A 289 2.20 9.92 14.81
CA ALA A 289 2.63 8.80 14.00
C ALA A 289 3.21 7.69 14.86
N ARG A 290 3.16 6.45 14.36
CA ARG A 290 3.89 5.31 14.93
C ARG A 290 4.67 4.54 13.88
N PHE A 291 5.73 3.90 14.34
CA PHE A 291 6.64 3.10 13.53
C PHE A 291 6.36 1.60 13.70
N ILE A 292 6.32 0.88 12.58
CA ILE A 292 6.28 -0.59 12.55
C ILE A 292 7.63 -1.06 11.98
N TYR A 293 8.38 -1.85 12.75
CA TYR A 293 9.63 -2.40 12.26
C TYR A 293 9.34 -3.54 11.29
N ALA A 294 9.78 -3.35 10.05
CA ALA A 294 9.34 -4.16 8.92
C ALA A 294 10.55 -4.55 8.05
N PRO A 295 11.43 -5.43 8.52
CA PRO A 295 12.60 -5.85 7.76
C PRO A 295 12.24 -6.79 6.59
N PRO A 296 13.16 -7.00 5.62
CA PRO A 296 12.90 -7.84 4.46
C PRO A 296 12.70 -9.32 4.79
N ARG A 297 11.77 -9.98 4.08
CA ARG A 297 11.47 -11.41 4.23
C ARG A 297 12.36 -12.36 3.42
N GLY A 298 13.14 -11.84 2.48
CA GLY A 298 14.05 -12.62 1.63
C GLY A 298 15.38 -12.96 2.32
N VAL A 299 15.32 -13.48 3.55
CA VAL A 299 16.49 -13.78 4.40
C VAL A 299 16.35 -15.15 5.06
N ASP A 300 17.43 -15.62 5.68
CA ASP A 300 17.39 -16.88 6.42
C ASP A 300 16.79 -16.73 7.83
N ASN A 301 16.52 -17.88 8.45
CA ASN A 301 15.91 -17.94 9.77
C ASN A 301 16.79 -17.31 10.88
N ALA A 302 18.12 -17.40 10.74
CA ALA A 302 19.05 -16.78 11.67
C ALA A 302 18.94 -15.24 11.64
N THR A 303 18.75 -14.66 10.45
CA THR A 303 18.53 -13.24 10.28
C THR A 303 17.18 -12.81 10.89
N VAL A 304 16.12 -13.61 10.73
CA VAL A 304 14.82 -13.31 11.37
C VAL A 304 14.92 -13.36 12.90
N HIS A 305 15.72 -14.25 13.45
CA HIS A 305 16.00 -14.27 14.89
C HIS A 305 16.63 -12.94 15.38
N GLU A 306 17.54 -12.35 14.59
CA GLU A 306 18.12 -11.04 14.88
C GLU A 306 17.07 -9.92 14.80
N TYR A 307 16.18 -9.98 13.80
CA TYR A 307 15.07 -9.03 13.67
C TYR A 307 14.13 -9.07 14.86
N VAL A 308 13.71 -10.25 15.31
CA VAL A 308 12.86 -10.42 16.50
C VAL A 308 13.56 -9.91 17.76
N SER A 309 14.87 -10.14 17.88
CA SER A 309 15.68 -9.65 18.99
C SER A 309 15.76 -8.11 19.00
N LEU A 310 15.98 -7.49 17.84
CA LEU A 310 15.96 -6.03 17.69
C LEU A 310 14.57 -5.47 17.99
N MET A 311 13.50 -6.08 17.46
CA MET A 311 12.12 -5.64 17.71
C MET A 311 11.80 -5.59 19.21
N LYS A 312 12.22 -6.61 19.98
CA LYS A 312 12.06 -6.63 21.44
C LYS A 312 12.80 -5.48 22.13
N ARG A 313 14.01 -5.14 21.66
CA ARG A 313 14.77 -3.97 22.16
C ARG A 313 14.05 -2.65 21.83
N LEU A 314 13.63 -2.47 20.58
CA LEU A 314 12.94 -1.28 20.11
C LEU A 314 11.62 -1.07 20.87
N LYS A 315 10.82 -2.12 21.04
CA LYS A 315 9.55 -2.04 21.79
C LYS A 315 9.77 -1.62 23.24
N LYS A 316 10.82 -2.13 23.88
CA LYS A 316 11.18 -1.76 25.25
C LYS A 316 11.66 -0.31 25.36
N ALA A 317 12.43 0.16 24.39
CA ALA A 317 12.99 1.51 24.39
C ALA A 317 11.95 2.58 24.01
N PHE A 318 11.00 2.25 23.13
CA PHE A 318 10.04 3.18 22.55
C PHE A 318 8.61 2.63 22.54
N PRO A 319 8.03 2.27 23.71
CA PRO A 319 6.77 1.53 23.80
C PRO A 319 5.58 2.23 23.15
N ASP A 320 5.56 3.57 23.18
CA ASP A 320 4.47 4.39 22.66
C ASP A 320 4.61 4.77 21.18
N PHE A 321 5.81 4.65 20.62
CA PHE A 321 6.12 5.02 19.23
C PHE A 321 6.27 3.79 18.32
N VAL A 322 6.89 2.72 18.81
CA VAL A 322 7.05 1.46 18.07
C VAL A 322 5.80 0.61 18.26
N ALA A 323 4.96 0.54 17.23
CA ALA A 323 3.68 -0.16 17.25
C ALA A 323 3.83 -1.69 17.24
N GLY A 324 4.76 -2.22 16.45
CA GLY A 324 4.94 -3.66 16.29
C GLY A 324 5.86 -4.06 15.15
N PHE A 325 5.66 -5.28 14.65
CA PHE A 325 6.51 -5.96 13.67
C PHE A 325 5.76 -6.34 12.38
N ASP A 326 6.49 -6.42 11.26
CA ASP A 326 6.02 -6.84 9.94
C ASP A 326 7.19 -7.47 9.16
N LEU A 327 6.93 -8.11 8.02
CA LEU A 327 7.91 -8.61 7.07
C LEU A 327 7.54 -8.15 5.66
N VAL A 328 8.49 -7.52 4.96
CA VAL A 328 8.22 -6.86 3.66
C VAL A 328 9.06 -7.43 2.52
N GLY A 329 8.72 -7.05 1.29
CA GLY A 329 9.40 -7.47 0.06
C GLY A 329 8.42 -8.09 -0.94
N GLN A 330 8.94 -8.56 -2.08
CA GLN A 330 8.12 -9.29 -3.05
C GLN A 330 7.71 -10.64 -2.47
N GLU A 331 6.45 -10.77 -2.06
CA GLU A 331 5.94 -11.94 -1.34
C GLU A 331 6.08 -13.24 -2.17
N ASP A 332 5.77 -13.20 -3.46
CA ASP A 332 5.90 -14.34 -4.40
C ASP A 332 7.33 -14.91 -4.54
N LYS A 333 8.36 -14.16 -4.15
CA LYS A 333 9.78 -14.59 -4.24
C LYS A 333 10.47 -14.74 -2.88
N GLY A 334 9.85 -14.23 -1.84
CA GLY A 334 10.38 -14.30 -0.48
C GLY A 334 9.95 -15.57 0.22
N GLU A 335 10.43 -15.76 1.44
CA GLU A 335 10.01 -16.89 2.26
C GLU A 335 8.60 -16.65 2.84
N PRO A 336 7.73 -17.68 2.90
CA PRO A 336 6.42 -17.59 3.55
C PRO A 336 6.57 -17.48 5.08
N LEU A 337 5.53 -16.98 5.75
CA LEU A 337 5.53 -16.78 7.21
C LEU A 337 5.78 -18.09 7.96
N ILE A 338 5.26 -19.21 7.46
CA ILE A 338 5.46 -20.54 8.03
C ILE A 338 6.95 -20.93 8.14
N ALA A 339 7.81 -20.42 7.27
CA ALA A 339 9.25 -20.69 7.30
C ALA A 339 9.94 -20.12 8.55
N PHE A 340 9.33 -19.11 9.20
CA PHE A 340 9.86 -18.39 10.35
C PHE A 340 8.99 -18.55 11.61
N VAL A 341 8.08 -19.52 11.63
CA VAL A 341 7.04 -19.62 12.67
C VAL A 341 7.60 -19.67 14.09
N ASP A 342 8.73 -20.36 14.31
CA ASP A 342 9.36 -20.50 15.63
C ASP A 342 9.88 -19.15 16.16
N GLU A 343 10.38 -18.29 15.28
CA GLU A 343 10.85 -16.94 15.58
C GLU A 343 9.67 -15.99 15.78
N LEU A 344 8.68 -16.06 14.89
CA LEU A 344 7.51 -15.17 14.90
C LEU A 344 6.62 -15.42 16.14
N LEU A 345 6.51 -16.67 16.61
CA LEU A 345 5.79 -16.98 17.86
C LEU A 345 6.37 -16.27 19.08
N GLN A 346 7.67 -15.97 19.09
CA GLN A 346 8.32 -15.26 20.20
C GLN A 346 7.91 -13.78 20.29
N LEU A 347 7.31 -13.21 19.24
CA LEU A 347 6.72 -11.86 19.29
C LEU A 347 5.44 -11.86 20.12
N SER A 348 4.61 -12.91 19.96
CA SER A 348 3.39 -13.11 20.75
C SER A 348 3.71 -13.31 22.24
N GLU A 349 4.73 -14.11 22.56
CA GLU A 349 5.22 -14.30 23.93
C GLU A 349 5.67 -12.99 24.60
N ALA A 350 6.12 -12.02 23.80
CA ALA A 350 6.58 -10.71 24.24
C ALA A 350 5.50 -9.62 24.19
N ASP A 351 4.24 -9.97 23.91
CA ASP A 351 3.11 -9.05 23.74
C ASP A 351 3.38 -7.97 22.66
N ILE A 352 4.07 -8.37 21.59
CA ILE A 352 4.36 -7.51 20.44
C ILE A 352 3.30 -7.74 19.36
N ARG A 353 2.64 -6.66 18.96
CA ARG A 353 1.67 -6.70 17.86
C ARG A 353 2.38 -6.94 16.53
N VAL A 354 1.70 -7.63 15.63
CA VAL A 354 2.20 -7.96 14.30
C VAL A 354 1.21 -7.52 13.22
N PHE A 355 1.75 -7.07 12.08
CA PHE A 355 1.02 -6.37 11.02
C PHE A 355 1.38 -6.90 9.63
N TYR A 356 1.52 -8.23 9.51
CA TYR A 356 2.12 -8.89 8.36
C TYR A 356 1.50 -8.48 7.02
N HIS A 357 2.34 -8.17 6.05
CA HIS A 357 1.97 -8.34 4.63
C HIS A 357 1.68 -9.81 4.37
N ALA A 358 0.47 -10.10 3.90
CA ALA A 358 0.07 -11.46 3.57
C ALA A 358 -0.91 -11.52 2.40
N GLY A 359 -0.68 -12.47 1.50
CA GLY A 359 -1.57 -12.77 0.38
C GLY A 359 -1.67 -11.63 -0.64
N GLU A 360 -0.62 -10.85 -0.81
CA GLU A 360 -0.48 -9.92 -1.92
C GLU A 360 -0.10 -10.67 -3.21
N THR A 361 -1.02 -11.51 -3.70
CA THR A 361 -0.74 -12.39 -4.85
C THR A 361 -1.97 -12.72 -5.68
N ASN A 362 -1.72 -12.96 -6.97
CA ASN A 362 -2.72 -13.47 -7.90
C ASN A 362 -2.93 -14.98 -7.77
N TRP A 363 -1.98 -15.71 -7.19
CA TRP A 363 -2.04 -17.16 -7.07
C TRP A 363 -3.14 -17.61 -6.09
N MET A 364 -3.53 -18.87 -6.24
CA MET A 364 -4.46 -19.57 -5.36
C MET A 364 -3.93 -20.98 -5.11
N GLY A 365 -3.83 -21.38 -3.84
CA GLY A 365 -3.34 -22.69 -3.42
C GLY A 365 -1.82 -22.82 -3.51
N MET A 366 -1.10 -21.71 -3.37
CA MET A 366 0.36 -21.65 -3.23
C MET A 366 0.72 -21.18 -1.83
N GLU A 367 1.97 -21.41 -1.41
CA GLU A 367 2.46 -21.01 -0.09
C GLU A 367 2.32 -19.49 0.16
N THR A 368 2.38 -18.70 -0.90
CA THR A 368 2.20 -17.25 -0.86
C THR A 368 0.82 -16.82 -0.34
N ASP A 369 -0.28 -17.40 -0.85
CA ASP A 369 -1.62 -17.05 -0.39
C ASP A 369 -2.00 -17.72 0.94
N ASP A 370 -1.33 -18.83 1.29
CA ASP A 370 -1.43 -19.45 2.62
C ASP A 370 -0.90 -18.55 3.75
N ASN A 371 -0.04 -17.55 3.45
CA ASN A 371 0.42 -16.56 4.42
C ASN A 371 -0.75 -15.83 5.11
N ILE A 372 -1.92 -15.71 4.47
CA ILE A 372 -3.12 -15.13 5.11
C ILE A 372 -3.54 -15.96 6.32
N ILE A 373 -3.51 -17.28 6.19
CA ILE A 373 -3.85 -18.22 7.25
C ILE A 373 -2.82 -18.10 8.37
N ASP A 374 -1.53 -18.15 8.02
CA ASP A 374 -0.44 -18.04 9.00
C ASP A 374 -0.49 -16.71 9.76
N ALA A 375 -0.73 -15.59 9.07
CA ALA A 375 -0.86 -14.28 9.71
C ALA A 375 -1.99 -14.26 10.75
N LEU A 376 -3.15 -14.83 10.42
CA LEU A 376 -4.28 -14.95 11.36
C LEU A 376 -3.93 -15.84 12.57
N LEU A 377 -3.24 -16.96 12.34
CA LEU A 377 -2.81 -17.88 13.40
C LEU A 377 -1.71 -17.28 14.29
N LEU A 378 -0.85 -16.44 13.72
CA LEU A 378 0.17 -15.65 14.41
C LEU A 378 -0.39 -14.41 15.11
N ASN A 379 -1.73 -14.30 15.23
CA ASN A 379 -2.42 -13.23 15.94
C ASN A 379 -2.13 -11.83 15.36
N ALA A 380 -2.12 -11.72 14.02
CA ALA A 380 -2.02 -10.44 13.34
C ALA A 380 -3.10 -9.47 13.81
N SER A 381 -2.68 -8.26 14.18
CA SER A 381 -3.58 -7.17 14.53
C SER A 381 -4.27 -6.61 13.30
N ARG A 382 -3.56 -6.59 12.15
CA ARG A 382 -4.05 -6.22 10.82
C ARG A 382 -3.24 -7.00 9.79
N ILE A 383 -3.79 -7.20 8.59
CA ILE A 383 -3.07 -7.84 7.47
C ILE A 383 -2.86 -6.81 6.37
N GLY A 384 -1.61 -6.63 5.96
CA GLY A 384 -1.21 -5.82 4.82
C GLY A 384 -1.68 -6.46 3.52
N HIS A 385 -2.36 -5.68 2.67
CA HIS A 385 -3.05 -6.14 1.47
C HIS A 385 -4.19 -7.13 1.75
N GLY A 386 -3.88 -8.39 2.01
CA GLY A 386 -4.87 -9.47 2.13
C GLY A 386 -5.53 -9.86 0.80
N TYR A 387 -4.95 -9.49 -0.35
CA TYR A 387 -5.63 -9.52 -1.66
C TYR A 387 -6.27 -10.88 -1.97
N ALA A 388 -5.57 -11.98 -1.70
CA ALA A 388 -6.04 -13.33 -1.91
C ALA A 388 -7.13 -13.82 -0.92
N LEU A 389 -7.53 -13.04 0.09
CA LEU A 389 -8.48 -13.46 1.14
C LEU A 389 -9.82 -13.95 0.58
N VAL A 390 -10.28 -13.38 -0.54
CA VAL A 390 -11.53 -13.83 -1.20
C VAL A 390 -11.50 -15.28 -1.65
N LYS A 391 -10.30 -15.83 -1.84
CA LYS A 391 -10.06 -17.21 -2.29
C LYS A 391 -10.10 -18.20 -1.11
N HIS A 392 -10.10 -17.69 0.12
CA HIS A 392 -9.99 -18.46 1.36
C HIS A 392 -11.20 -18.23 2.28
N PRO A 393 -12.34 -18.91 2.06
CA PRO A 393 -13.58 -18.65 2.80
C PRO A 393 -13.45 -18.86 4.32
N GLU A 394 -12.70 -19.87 4.76
CA GLU A 394 -12.43 -20.13 6.18
C GLU A 394 -11.53 -19.05 6.79
N ALA A 395 -10.50 -18.61 6.07
CA ALA A 395 -9.65 -17.50 6.52
C ALA A 395 -10.44 -16.18 6.59
N LYS A 396 -11.33 -15.91 5.62
CA LYS A 396 -12.25 -14.76 5.63
C LYS A 396 -13.17 -14.81 6.85
N ALA A 397 -13.74 -15.98 7.16
CA ALA A 397 -14.58 -16.17 8.33
C ALA A 397 -13.79 -15.93 9.63
N LEU A 398 -12.58 -16.48 9.73
CA LEU A 398 -11.70 -16.32 10.89
C LEU A 398 -11.26 -14.86 11.10
N ALA A 399 -10.88 -14.16 10.04
CA ALA A 399 -10.53 -12.75 10.09
C ALA A 399 -11.70 -11.91 10.62
N ARG A 400 -12.93 -12.21 10.17
CA ARG A 400 -14.14 -11.54 10.67
C ARG A 400 -14.43 -11.88 12.13
N GLU A 401 -14.32 -13.16 12.51
CA GLU A 401 -14.54 -13.61 13.89
C GLU A 401 -13.57 -12.92 14.86
N ARG A 402 -12.32 -12.72 14.44
CA ARG A 402 -11.26 -12.11 15.25
C ARG A 402 -11.13 -10.60 15.09
N ASP A 403 -11.99 -9.98 14.28
CA ASP A 403 -11.94 -8.54 13.97
C ASP A 403 -10.56 -8.08 13.46
N VAL A 404 -9.97 -8.85 12.54
CA VAL A 404 -8.68 -8.54 11.91
C VAL A 404 -8.93 -7.85 10.57
N PRO A 405 -8.71 -6.53 10.44
CA PRO A 405 -8.95 -5.81 9.22
C PRO A 405 -7.82 -5.99 8.21
N MET A 406 -8.17 -5.90 6.92
CA MET A 406 -7.21 -5.89 5.82
C MET A 406 -6.89 -4.45 5.42
N GLU A 407 -5.63 -4.16 5.14
CA GLU A 407 -5.15 -2.84 4.71
C GLU A 407 -5.10 -2.80 3.17
N VAL A 408 -6.22 -2.43 2.52
CA VAL A 408 -6.33 -2.41 1.05
C VAL A 408 -5.61 -1.21 0.44
N CYS A 409 -4.64 -1.47 -0.43
CA CYS A 409 -3.91 -0.44 -1.18
C CYS A 409 -4.22 -0.53 -2.69
N PRO A 410 -5.36 -0.02 -3.18
CA PRO A 410 -5.86 -0.33 -4.52
C PRO A 410 -4.88 0.11 -5.62
N ILE A 411 -4.38 1.34 -5.58
CA ILE A 411 -3.43 1.87 -6.58
C ILE A 411 -2.18 1.00 -6.63
N SER A 412 -1.67 0.56 -5.48
CA SER A 412 -0.53 -0.35 -5.40
C SER A 412 -0.81 -1.67 -6.12
N ASN A 413 -1.98 -2.28 -5.87
CA ASN A 413 -2.37 -3.53 -6.50
C ASN A 413 -2.44 -3.41 -8.04
N GLN A 414 -2.96 -2.30 -8.57
CA GLN A 414 -3.01 -2.07 -10.02
C GLN A 414 -1.62 -1.80 -10.61
N VAL A 415 -0.85 -0.89 -10.02
CA VAL A 415 0.47 -0.48 -10.53
C VAL A 415 1.47 -1.63 -10.49
N ARG A 416 1.43 -2.48 -9.45
CA ARG A 416 2.28 -3.69 -9.33
C ARG A 416 1.71 -4.92 -10.05
N ARG A 417 0.62 -4.76 -10.81
CA ARG A 417 -0.01 -5.82 -11.63
C ARG A 417 -0.51 -7.04 -10.83
N HIS A 418 -0.82 -6.85 -9.55
CA HIS A 418 -1.61 -7.80 -8.76
C HIS A 418 -3.10 -7.73 -9.11
N GLN A 419 -3.50 -6.83 -10.01
CA GLN A 419 -4.85 -6.71 -10.53
C GLN A 419 -4.87 -6.88 -12.06
N ALA A 420 -6.01 -7.30 -12.62
CA ALA A 420 -6.33 -6.97 -14.01
C ALA A 420 -6.15 -5.45 -14.24
N LEU A 421 -5.89 -5.01 -15.47
CA LEU A 421 -5.53 -3.62 -15.82
C LEU A 421 -6.53 -2.53 -15.35
N GLN A 422 -7.64 -2.88 -14.69
CA GLN A 422 -8.79 -2.03 -14.36
C GLN A 422 -9.20 -2.19 -12.89
N PHE A 423 -9.45 -1.09 -12.14
CA PHE A 423 -9.89 -1.13 -10.73
C PHE A 423 -11.24 -1.87 -10.54
N VAL A 424 -12.07 -1.90 -11.58
CA VAL A 424 -13.42 -2.51 -11.57
C VAL A 424 -13.37 -4.03 -11.30
N GLY A 425 -12.25 -4.69 -11.61
CA GLY A 425 -12.02 -6.11 -11.31
C GLY A 425 -11.31 -6.39 -9.98
N ASN A 426 -11.25 -5.43 -9.05
CA ASN A 426 -10.47 -5.61 -7.82
C ASN A 426 -11.10 -6.70 -6.95
N GLU A 427 -10.33 -7.73 -6.59
CA GLU A 427 -10.81 -8.82 -5.74
C GLU A 427 -11.31 -8.30 -4.38
N CYS A 428 -10.72 -7.22 -3.85
CA CYS A 428 -11.14 -6.58 -2.61
C CYS A 428 -12.55 -5.96 -2.70
N SER A 429 -13.11 -5.78 -3.91
CA SER A 429 -14.49 -5.28 -4.06
C SER A 429 -15.52 -6.20 -3.39
N ASN A 430 -15.22 -7.50 -3.29
CA ASN A 430 -16.03 -8.50 -2.60
C ASN A 430 -15.93 -8.42 -1.06
N TRP A 431 -15.08 -7.54 -0.50
CA TRP A 431 -14.97 -7.34 0.96
C TRP A 431 -15.95 -6.30 1.47
N TRP A 432 -16.32 -5.34 0.62
CA TRP A 432 -17.30 -4.31 0.95
C TRP A 432 -18.71 -4.87 1.08
N ARG A 433 -18.91 -6.15 0.73
CA ARG A 433 -20.13 -6.91 0.93
C ARG A 433 -19.83 -8.09 1.86
N THR A 434 -20.49 -8.11 3.03
CA THR A 434 -20.28 -9.03 4.17
C THR A 434 -19.28 -10.16 3.90
#